data_AF-A0A7W6T1H4-F1
#
_entry.id   AF-A0A7W6T1H4-F1
#
_cell.length_a   1.000
_cell.length_b   1.000
_cell.length_c   1.000
_cell.angle_alpha   90.00
_cell.angle_beta   90.00
_cell.angle_gamma   90.00
#
_symmetry.space_group_name_H-M   'P 1'
#
loop_
_entity.id
_entity.type
_entity.pdbx_description
1 polymer ?
#
loop_
_entity_poly.entity_id
_entity_poly.type
_entity_poly.pdbx_seq_one_letter_code
_entity_poly.pdbx_strand_id
1 'polypeptide(L)'
;MMTFAAAAVLTVTVAAAQNLDAGKPPAKLFAEGCATCHRSPRGLAKGRFSLTLTWFLKDHYATSSDSAKALAAYLESVDTPPPRAAAKPAKKPTRSAPHPPKPVQSQ
;
A
#
# COMPACT_ATOMS: atom_id res chain seq x y z
N MET A 1 -34.56 -8.56 62.60
CA MET A 1 -33.66 -8.92 61.49
C MET A 1 -34.00 -8.05 60.30
N MET A 2 -33.13 -7.12 59.90
CA MET A 2 -33.36 -6.23 58.75
C MET A 2 -32.36 -6.61 57.65
N THR A 3 -32.81 -7.34 56.64
CA THR A 3 -32.00 -7.74 55.48
C THR A 3 -31.91 -6.56 54.50
N PHE A 4 -30.74 -5.93 54.40
CA PHE A 4 -30.43 -4.97 53.35
C PHE A 4 -30.01 -5.74 52.09
N ALA A 5 -30.89 -5.78 51.09
CA ALA A 5 -30.54 -6.29 49.76
C ALA A 5 -29.79 -5.18 48.99
N ALA A 6 -28.47 -5.29 48.90
CA ALA A 6 -27.66 -4.41 48.08
C ALA A 6 -27.81 -4.79 46.60
N ALA A 7 -28.62 -4.04 45.85
CA ALA A 7 -28.68 -4.16 44.40
C ALA A 7 -27.44 -3.47 43.80
N ALA A 8 -26.49 -4.26 43.30
CA ALA A 8 -25.34 -3.75 42.56
C ALA A 8 -25.80 -3.30 41.16
N VAL A 9 -25.78 -1.98 40.91
CA VAL A 9 -26.05 -1.41 39.59
C VAL A 9 -24.79 -1.55 38.74
N LEU A 10 -24.82 -2.42 37.73
CA LEU A 10 -23.70 -2.60 36.80
C LEU A 10 -23.81 -1.55 35.68
N THR A 11 -23.06 -0.46 35.79
CA THR A 11 -22.96 0.54 34.72
C THR A 11 -22.16 -0.01 33.54
N VAL A 12 -22.80 -0.21 32.39
CA VAL A 12 -22.13 -0.56 31.14
C VAL A 12 -21.51 0.70 30.53
N THR A 13 -20.19 0.79 30.54
CA THR A 13 -19.45 1.83 29.80
C THR A 13 -19.23 1.37 28.37
N VAL A 14 -19.70 2.14 27.38
CA VAL A 14 -19.35 1.92 25.96
C VAL A 14 -17.87 2.25 25.76
N ALA A 15 -17.07 1.26 25.38
CA ALA A 15 -15.68 1.47 24.99
C ALA A 15 -15.62 2.10 23.59
N ALA A 16 -15.04 3.30 23.48
CA ALA A 16 -14.74 3.92 22.19
C ALA A 16 -13.41 3.38 21.66
N ALA A 17 -13.37 2.98 20.39
CA ALA A 17 -12.14 2.57 19.73
C ALA A 17 -11.18 3.77 19.63
N GLN A 18 -9.97 3.62 20.15
CA GLN A 18 -8.95 4.66 20.05
C GLN A 18 -8.20 4.57 18.73
N ASN A 19 -7.97 5.72 18.10
CA ASN A 19 -7.23 5.81 16.86
C ASN A 19 -5.71 5.86 17.14
N LEU A 20 -5.04 4.71 17.06
CA LEU A 20 -3.60 4.60 17.27
C LEU A 20 -2.77 5.15 16.09
N ASP A 21 -3.44 5.43 14.97
CA ASP A 21 -2.83 5.99 13.77
C ASP A 21 -2.88 7.53 13.74
N ALA A 22 -3.56 8.16 14.71
CA ALA A 22 -3.79 9.59 14.71
C ALA A 22 -2.46 10.37 14.65
N GLY A 23 -2.37 11.30 13.68
CA GLY A 23 -1.21 12.16 13.48
C GLY A 23 0.02 11.49 12.87
N LYS A 24 -0.01 10.19 12.56
CA LYS A 24 1.11 9.53 11.89
C LYS A 24 1.14 9.89 10.40
N PRO A 25 2.33 10.14 9.81
CA PRO A 25 2.43 10.34 8.38
C PRO A 25 2.12 9.03 7.62
N PRO A 26 1.51 9.08 6.42
CA PRO A 26 1.07 7.89 5.69
C PRO A 26 2.20 6.89 5.37
N ALA A 27 3.40 7.38 5.10
CA ALA A 27 4.57 6.53 4.87
C ALA A 27 4.95 5.71 6.12
N LYS A 28 4.80 6.29 7.32
CA LYS A 28 5.04 5.59 8.59
C LYS A 28 3.94 4.56 8.85
N LEU A 29 2.68 4.89 8.54
CA LEU A 29 1.58 3.92 8.60
C LEU A 29 1.85 2.70 7.72
N PHE A 30 2.35 2.91 6.50
CA PHE A 30 2.73 1.79 5.62
C PHE A 30 3.87 0.95 6.21
N ALA A 31 4.91 1.61 6.75
CA ALA A 31 6.06 0.92 7.33
C ALA A 31 5.69 0.07 8.56
N GLU A 32 4.76 0.54 9.39
CA GLU A 32 4.34 -0.16 10.60
C GLU A 32 3.27 -1.24 10.33
N GLY A 33 2.32 -0.98 9.42
CA GLY A 33 1.15 -1.84 9.22
C GLY A 33 1.18 -2.75 7.99
N CYS A 34 1.91 -2.36 6.93
CA CYS A 34 1.84 -3.05 5.64
C CYS A 34 3.15 -3.72 5.23
N ALA A 35 4.30 -3.21 5.69
CA ALA A 35 5.62 -3.62 5.19
C ALA A 35 6.05 -5.04 5.57
N THR A 36 5.38 -5.66 6.55
CA THR A 36 5.59 -7.06 6.93
C THR A 36 5.13 -8.02 5.83
N CYS A 37 4.04 -7.70 5.14
CA CYS A 37 3.46 -8.52 4.07
C CYS A 37 3.74 -7.96 2.68
N HIS A 38 3.91 -6.64 2.55
CA HIS A 38 4.10 -5.96 1.28
C HIS A 38 5.49 -5.36 1.17
N ARG A 39 6.26 -5.82 0.19
CA ARG A 39 7.62 -5.34 -0.04
C ARG A 39 7.67 -3.86 -0.45
N SER A 40 6.63 -3.34 -1.09
CA SER A 40 6.57 -1.93 -1.49
C SER A 40 5.14 -1.37 -1.53
N PRO A 41 4.97 -0.05 -1.31
CA PRO A 41 3.69 0.64 -1.47
C PRO A 41 3.10 0.46 -2.88
N ARG A 42 3.96 0.55 -3.90
CA ARG A 42 3.59 0.40 -5.30
C ARG A 42 3.03 -1.00 -5.60
N GLY A 43 3.60 -2.03 -5.00
CA GLY A 43 3.09 -3.41 -5.11
C GLY A 43 1.72 -3.60 -4.47
N LEU A 44 1.40 -2.85 -3.40
CA LEU A 44 0.10 -2.88 -2.76
C LEU A 44 -0.97 -2.11 -3.55
N ALA A 45 -0.59 -0.99 -4.15
CA ALA A 45 -1.49 -0.11 -4.91
C ALA A 45 -1.87 -0.64 -6.30
N LYS A 46 -0.98 -1.42 -6.91
CA LYS A 46 -1.06 -1.81 -8.33
C LYS A 46 -2.42 -2.38 -8.73
N GLY A 47 -3.07 -1.71 -9.69
CA GLY A 47 -4.29 -2.20 -10.35
C GLY A 47 -5.56 -2.09 -9.50
N ARG A 48 -5.56 -1.33 -8.40
CA ARG A 48 -6.71 -1.15 -7.52
C ARG A 48 -7.30 0.25 -7.68
N PHE A 49 -8.62 0.35 -7.70
CA PHE A 49 -9.33 1.62 -7.65
C PHE A 49 -9.22 2.24 -6.24
N SER A 50 -9.05 3.56 -6.16
CA SER A 50 -8.88 4.32 -4.91
C SER A 50 -9.94 4.02 -3.84
N LEU A 51 -11.20 3.93 -4.29
CA LEU A 51 -12.34 3.67 -3.41
C LEU A 51 -12.27 2.27 -2.79
N THR A 52 -12.05 1.23 -3.60
CA THR A 52 -11.96 -0.15 -3.11
C THR A 52 -10.72 -0.37 -2.25
N LEU A 53 -9.64 0.35 -2.54
CA LEU A 53 -8.44 0.36 -1.72
C LEU A 53 -8.71 0.94 -0.33
N THR A 54 -9.40 2.09 -0.24
CA THR A 54 -9.74 2.72 1.04
C THR A 54 -10.58 1.81 1.93
N TRP A 55 -11.62 1.17 1.37
CA TRP A 55 -12.44 0.20 2.11
C TRP A 55 -11.62 -0.99 2.62
N PHE A 56 -10.79 -1.58 1.75
CA PHE A 56 -9.91 -2.68 2.14
C PHE A 56 -8.94 -2.28 3.27
N LEU A 57 -8.34 -1.09 3.21
CA LEU A 57 -7.43 -0.64 4.25
C LEU A 57 -8.15 -0.43 5.57
N LYS A 58 -9.36 0.12 5.55
CA LYS A 58 -10.19 0.31 6.75
C LYS A 58 -10.45 -1.03 7.46
N ASP A 59 -10.68 -2.11 6.72
CA ASP A 59 -11.03 -3.41 7.30
C ASP A 59 -9.81 -4.22 7.76
N HIS A 60 -8.63 -3.98 7.18
CA HIS A 60 -7.47 -4.85 7.40
C HIS A 60 -6.24 -4.19 8.02
N TYR A 61 -6.03 -2.89 7.82
CA TYR A 61 -4.73 -2.26 8.09
C TYR A 61 -4.78 -0.89 8.77
N ALA A 62 -5.96 -0.29 8.94
CA ALA A 62 -6.13 1.04 9.52
C ALA A 62 -7.08 1.02 10.73
N THR A 63 -6.77 1.80 11.77
CA THR A 63 -7.63 1.91 12.96
C THR A 63 -8.78 2.91 12.80
N SER A 64 -8.86 3.61 11.67
CA SER A 64 -9.90 4.60 11.39
C SER A 64 -10.10 4.79 9.89
N SER A 65 -11.26 5.35 9.51
CA SER A 65 -11.53 5.74 8.12
C SER A 65 -10.56 6.81 7.61
N ASP A 66 -10.13 7.73 8.49
CA ASP A 66 -9.19 8.80 8.12
C ASP A 66 -7.79 8.25 7.83
N SER A 67 -7.29 7.34 8.67
CA SER A 67 -5.99 6.70 8.41
C SER A 67 -6.03 5.83 7.15
N ALA A 68 -7.15 5.12 6.91
CA ALA A 68 -7.35 4.36 5.67
C ALA A 68 -7.30 5.26 4.42
N LYS A 69 -7.99 6.41 4.46
CA LYS A 69 -8.01 7.37 3.36
C LYS A 69 -6.63 8.00 3.13
N ALA A 70 -5.92 8.36 4.19
CA ALA A 70 -4.58 8.93 4.10
C ALA A 70 -3.56 7.93 3.52
N LEU A 71 -3.63 6.66 3.94
CA LEU A 71 -2.83 5.59 3.36
C LEU A 71 -3.17 5.36 1.88
N ALA A 72 -4.45 5.30 1.52
CA ALA A 72 -4.85 5.11 0.11
C ALA A 72 -4.33 6.23 -0.79
N ALA A 73 -4.47 7.49 -0.38
CA ALA A 73 -3.92 8.63 -1.11
C ALA A 73 -2.38 8.55 -1.27
N TYR A 74 -1.68 8.10 -0.23
CA TYR A 74 -0.23 7.85 -0.31
C TYR A 74 0.10 6.75 -1.32
N LEU A 75 -0.60 5.62 -1.25
CA LEU A 75 -0.42 4.49 -2.18
C LEU A 75 -0.65 4.88 -3.64
N GLU A 76 -1.66 5.72 -3.91
CA GLU A 76 -1.93 6.26 -5.24
C GLU A 76 -0.82 7.21 -5.73
N SER A 77 -0.34 8.09 -4.84
CA SER A 77 0.73 9.04 -5.17
C SER A 77 2.03 8.34 -5.59
N VAL A 78 2.29 7.16 -5.04
CA VAL A 78 3.48 6.36 -5.37
C VAL A 78 3.24 5.35 -6.49
N ASP A 79 1.98 4.96 -6.77
CA ASP A 79 1.63 4.08 -7.90
C ASP A 79 1.81 4.77 -9.25
N THR A 80 1.58 6.08 -9.29
CA THR A 80 1.74 6.87 -10.52
C THR A 80 3.16 6.68 -11.07
N PRO A 81 3.32 6.13 -12.28
CA PRO A 81 4.63 6.02 -12.91
C PRO A 81 5.24 7.41 -13.04
N PRO A 82 6.56 7.58 -12.84
CA PRO A 82 7.20 8.84 -13.21
C PRO A 82 6.83 9.14 -14.67
N PRO A 83 6.58 10.42 -15.04
CA PRO A 83 6.31 10.78 -16.42
C PRO A 83 7.39 10.13 -17.27
N ARG A 84 7.00 9.26 -18.21
CA ARG A 84 7.96 8.69 -19.15
C ARG A 84 8.61 9.90 -19.80
N ALA A 85 9.87 10.18 -19.48
CA ALA A 85 10.65 11.18 -20.18
C ALA A 85 10.45 10.87 -21.65
N ALA A 86 9.90 11.84 -22.41
CA ALA A 86 9.56 11.67 -23.80
C ALA A 86 10.71 10.92 -24.47
N ALA A 87 10.45 9.70 -24.95
CA ALA A 87 11.48 8.86 -25.52
C ALA A 87 12.14 9.69 -26.61
N LYS A 88 13.39 10.14 -26.38
CA LYS A 88 14.16 10.82 -27.41
C LYS A 88 14.18 9.86 -28.60
N PRO A 89 13.85 10.32 -29.83
CA PRO A 89 13.80 9.45 -30.99
C PRO A 89 15.13 8.69 -31.06
N ALA A 90 15.06 7.37 -30.90
CA ALA A 90 16.22 6.51 -30.97
C ALA A 90 16.84 6.73 -32.35
N LYS A 91 18.10 7.20 -32.40
CA LYS A 91 18.86 7.21 -33.64
C LYS A 91 18.91 5.77 -34.15
N LYS A 92 18.42 5.55 -35.37
CA LYS A 92 18.46 4.25 -36.04
C LYS A 92 19.88 3.68 -35.92
N PRO A 93 20.07 2.44 -35.43
CA PRO A 93 21.38 1.82 -35.49
C PRO A 93 21.76 1.68 -36.96
N THR A 94 22.88 2.28 -37.35
CA THR A 94 23.55 1.97 -38.61
C THR A 94 23.82 0.48 -38.64
N ARG A 95 23.24 -0.18 -39.64
CA ARG A 95 23.35 -1.60 -39.93
C ARG A 95 24.82 -2.02 -39.90
N SER A 96 25.24 -2.71 -38.84
CA SER A 96 26.55 -3.38 -38.82
C SER A 96 26.59 -4.38 -39.98
N ALA A 97 27.70 -4.34 -40.73
CA ALA A 97 27.95 -5.21 -41.86
C ALA A 97 27.80 -6.70 -41.48
N PRO A 98 27.41 -7.58 -42.42
CA PRO A 98 27.30 -9.01 -42.15
C PRO A 98 28.63 -9.59 -41.67
N HIS A 99 28.61 -10.27 -40.52
CA HIS A 99 29.74 -11.07 -40.07
C HIS A 99 29.92 -12.28 -41.01
N PRO A 100 31.14 -12.61 -41.45
CA PRO A 100 31.38 -13.79 -42.27
C PRO A 100 31.11 -15.07 -41.43
N PRO A 101 30.59 -16.14 -42.07
CA PRO A 101 30.33 -17.40 -41.37
C PRO A 101 31.64 -18.03 -40.89
N LYS A 102 31.60 -18.62 -39.70
CA LYS A 102 32.71 -19.42 -39.16
C LYS A 102 32.84 -20.73 -39.95
N PRO A 103 34.06 -21.17 -40.30
CA PRO A 103 34.25 -22.45 -40.99
C PRO A 103 33.82 -23.60 -40.07
N VAL A 104 32.99 -24.48 -40.62
CA VAL A 104 32.57 -25.73 -39.98
C VAL A 104 33.75 -26.70 -40.01
N GLN A 105 34.21 -27.12 -38.84
CA GLN A 105 35.23 -28.16 -38.70
C GLN A 105 34.51 -29.51 -38.71
N SER A 106 34.71 -30.28 -39.77
CA SER A 106 34.20 -31.64 -39.92
C SER A 106 34.96 -32.60 -38.98
N GLN A 107 34.22 -33.45 -38.28
CA GLN A 107 34.68 -34.69 -37.63
C GLN A 107 33.73 -35.81 -38.05
#